data_AF-A0A7S0JK01-F1
#
_entry.id   AF-A0A7S0JK01-F1
#
_cell.length_a   1.000
_cell.length_b   1.000
_cell.length_c   1.000
_cell.angle_alpha   90.00
_cell.angle_beta   90.00
_cell.angle_gamma   90.00
#
_symmetry.space_group_name_H-M   'P 1'
#
loop_
_entity.id
_entity.type
_entity.pdbx_description
1 polymer ?
#
loop_
_entity_poly.entity_id
_entity_poly.type
_entity_poly.pdbx_seq_one_letter_code
_entity_poly.pdbx_strand_id
1 'polypeptide(L)'
;GRDSGGGSGGALTFSGLLNAIDGVAAQEGRLLFMTTNHIDRLDDALIRPGRVDMRMHFSRCAPEQIERYLLRFYGPHAEQVARQLAATVGADTLSIAQLQGALMLEPDDPAAGAAAVGALLAPFAAGAGGGGSRNQA
;
A
#
# COMPACT_ATOMS: atom_id res chain seq x y z
N GLY A 1 1.32 54.26 11.34
CA GLY A 1 2.14 53.06 11.17
C GLY A 1 1.26 51.98 10.61
N ARG A 2 1.71 51.26 9.59
CA ARG A 2 1.07 50.03 9.13
C ARG A 2 1.63 48.89 9.98
N ASP A 3 0.75 48.19 10.66
CA ASP A 3 1.14 47.02 11.44
C ASP A 3 0.88 45.79 10.57
N SER A 4 2.00 45.32 10.00
CA SER A 4 2.15 44.10 9.24
C SER A 4 1.95 42.90 10.17
N GLY A 5 0.72 42.41 10.31
CA GLY A 5 0.43 41.13 10.96
C GLY A 5 0.82 39.98 10.06
N GLY A 6 2.07 39.51 10.19
CA GLY A 6 2.64 38.40 9.45
C GLY A 6 1.76 37.15 9.50
N GLY A 7 1.58 36.52 8.33
CA GLY A 7 0.91 35.24 8.19
C GLY A 7 1.62 34.17 9.03
N SER A 8 1.04 33.85 10.18
CA SER A 8 1.29 32.60 10.89
C SER A 8 0.80 31.47 9.97
N GLY A 9 1.71 30.87 9.21
CA GLY A 9 1.48 29.56 8.60
C GLY A 9 1.12 28.59 9.73
N GLY A 10 -0.18 28.37 9.93
CA GLY A 10 -0.72 27.63 11.06
C GLY A 10 -0.11 26.23 11.10
N ALA A 11 0.66 25.95 12.15
CA ALA A 11 1.10 24.60 12.43
C ALA A 11 -0.14 23.71 12.52
N LEU A 12 -0.17 22.63 11.74
CA LEU A 12 -1.23 21.63 11.84
C LEU A 12 -1.15 21.01 13.23
N THR A 13 -2.13 21.31 14.09
CA THR A 13 -2.23 20.67 15.40
C THR A 13 -3.07 19.41 15.28
N PHE A 14 -2.71 18.38 16.05
CA PHE A 14 -3.50 17.15 16.11
C PHE A 14 -4.95 17.44 16.52
N SER A 15 -5.16 18.30 17.52
CA SER A 15 -6.50 18.76 17.93
C SER A 15 -7.24 19.52 16.83
N GLY A 16 -6.55 20.31 16.02
CA GLY A 16 -7.14 21.01 14.86
C GLY A 16 -7.63 20.02 13.79
N LEU A 17 -6.84 18.98 13.51
CA LEU A 17 -7.23 17.90 12.60
C LEU A 17 -8.46 17.14 13.14
N LEU A 18 -8.48 16.81 14.43
CA LEU A 18 -9.61 16.11 15.05
C LEU A 18 -10.91 16.93 14.94
N ASN A 19 -10.86 18.22 15.31
CA ASN A 19 -12.02 19.11 15.20
C ASN A 19 -12.48 19.31 13.76
N ALA A 20 -11.58 19.21 12.78
CA ALA A 20 -11.97 19.24 11.37
C ALA A 20 -12.72 17.97 10.95
N ILE A 21 -12.41 16.80 11.55
CA ILE A 21 -12.98 15.48 11.22
C ILE A 21 -14.32 15.21 11.94
N ASP A 22 -14.48 15.63 13.19
CA ASP A 22 -15.71 15.35 13.96
C ASP A 22 -16.13 16.47 14.93
N GLY A 23 -15.55 17.66 14.79
CA GLY A 23 -15.91 18.79 15.64
C GLY A 23 -17.35 19.25 15.41
N VAL A 24 -17.87 20.08 16.32
CA VAL A 24 -19.25 20.61 16.27
C VAL A 24 -19.55 21.38 14.98
N ALA A 25 -18.53 21.92 14.31
CA ALA A 25 -18.63 22.61 13.03
C ALA A 25 -18.35 21.70 11.80
N ALA A 26 -18.17 20.40 12.00
CA ALA A 26 -17.97 19.44 10.92
C ALA A 26 -19.22 19.38 10.03
N GLN A 27 -19.01 19.48 8.71
CA GLN A 27 -20.09 19.30 7.75
C GLN A 27 -20.51 17.83 7.67
N GLU A 28 -21.83 17.59 7.65
CA GLU A 28 -22.42 16.28 7.42
C GLU A 28 -22.29 15.83 5.95
N GLY A 29 -22.50 14.54 5.68
CA GLY A 29 -22.60 14.01 4.31
C GLY A 29 -21.26 13.78 3.59
N ARG A 30 -20.15 13.58 4.31
CA ARG A 30 -18.81 13.37 3.75
C ARG A 30 -18.26 11.99 4.03
N LEU A 31 -17.43 11.49 3.10
CA LEU A 31 -16.62 10.28 3.28
C LEU A 31 -15.17 10.68 3.47
N LEU A 32 -14.58 10.27 4.60
CA LEU A 32 -13.16 10.48 4.89
C LEU A 32 -12.38 9.20 4.60
N PHE A 33 -11.37 9.31 3.75
CA PHE A 33 -10.36 8.28 3.54
C PHE A 33 -9.05 8.70 4.20
N MET A 34 -8.48 7.80 5.00
CA MET A 34 -7.17 7.98 5.61
C MET A 34 -6.27 6.80 5.23
N THR A 35 -4.98 7.08 5.06
CA THR A 35 -3.96 6.07 4.81
C THR A 35 -2.83 6.25 5.81
N THR A 36 -2.24 5.14 6.26
CA THR A 36 -1.05 5.16 7.11
C THR A 36 -0.24 3.90 6.84
N ASN A 37 1.08 4.01 6.88
CA ASN A 37 1.98 2.86 6.87
C ASN A 37 2.24 2.33 8.30
N HIS A 38 1.84 3.08 9.34
CA HIS A 38 2.10 2.80 10.75
C HIS A 38 0.83 3.05 11.57
N ILE A 39 -0.06 2.06 11.61
CA ILE A 39 -1.33 2.16 12.34
C ILE A 39 -1.13 2.29 13.85
N ASP A 40 -0.06 1.68 14.36
CA ASP A 40 0.40 1.69 15.75
C ASP A 40 0.83 3.08 16.25
N ARG A 41 1.09 4.02 15.34
CA ARG A 41 1.48 5.39 15.67
C ARG A 41 0.31 6.36 15.68
N LEU A 42 -0.89 5.91 15.34
CA LEU A 42 -2.09 6.73 15.41
C LEU A 42 -2.63 6.73 16.84
N ASP A 43 -2.99 7.92 17.31
CA ASP A 43 -3.70 8.09 18.58
C ASP A 43 -5.08 7.44 18.51
N ASP A 44 -5.44 6.66 19.54
CA ASP A 44 -6.71 5.94 19.62
C ASP A 44 -7.93 6.84 19.46
N ALA A 45 -7.84 8.10 19.88
CA ALA A 45 -8.90 9.07 19.69
C ALA A 45 -9.18 9.30 18.19
N LEU A 46 -8.17 9.28 17.32
CA LEU A 46 -8.37 9.48 15.86
C LEU A 46 -9.12 8.32 15.21
N ILE A 47 -8.87 7.09 15.67
CA ILE A 47 -9.34 5.86 15.01
C ILE A 47 -10.53 5.18 15.71
N ARG A 48 -11.09 5.79 16.76
CA ARG A 48 -12.26 5.26 17.47
C ARG A 48 -13.53 5.23 16.58
N PRO A 49 -14.52 4.39 16.92
CA PRO A 49 -15.82 4.37 16.24
C PRO A 49 -16.46 5.77 16.18
N GLY A 50 -17.09 6.11 15.05
CA GLY A 50 -17.63 7.45 14.76
C GLY A 50 -16.66 8.39 14.04
N ARG A 51 -15.35 8.08 14.02
CA ARG A 51 -14.35 8.74 13.16
C ARG A 51 -13.85 7.80 12.07
N VAL A 52 -13.53 6.56 12.45
CA VAL A 52 -13.09 5.50 11.53
C VAL A 52 -13.91 4.25 11.80
N ASP A 53 -14.88 4.00 10.94
CA ASP A 53 -15.78 2.85 11.08
C ASP A 53 -15.32 1.63 10.26
N MET A 54 -14.40 1.83 9.32
CA MET A 54 -13.87 0.77 8.46
C MET A 54 -12.34 0.84 8.39
N ARG A 55 -11.68 -0.30 8.60
CA ARG A 55 -10.23 -0.45 8.48
C ARG A 55 -9.91 -1.56 7.48
N MET A 56 -9.02 -1.28 6.54
CA MET A 56 -8.54 -2.24 5.55
C MET A 56 -7.01 -2.23 5.56
N HIS A 57 -6.41 -3.40 5.70
CA HIS A 57 -4.96 -3.57 5.61
C HIS A 57 -4.57 -3.91 4.18
N PHE A 58 -3.68 -3.11 3.59
CA PHE A 58 -3.13 -3.33 2.26
C PHE A 58 -1.78 -4.00 2.40
N SER A 59 -1.76 -5.33 2.31
CA SER A 59 -0.54 -6.12 2.33
C SER A 59 0.19 -6.09 0.99
N ARG A 60 1.32 -6.78 0.94
CA ARG A 60 1.97 -7.15 -0.31
C ARG A 60 1.13 -8.17 -1.09
N CYS A 61 1.56 -8.45 -2.31
CA CYS A 61 0.80 -9.28 -3.25
C CYS A 61 0.68 -10.71 -2.74
N ALA A 62 -0.56 -11.20 -2.68
CA ALA A 62 -0.84 -12.62 -2.64
C ALA A 62 -0.63 -13.25 -4.04
N PRO A 63 -0.27 -14.54 -4.13
CA PRO A 63 -0.10 -15.23 -5.41
C PRO A 63 -1.28 -15.05 -6.38
N GLU A 64 -2.51 -15.13 -5.87
CA GLU A 64 -3.73 -15.00 -6.69
C GLU A 64 -3.90 -13.57 -7.22
N GLN A 65 -3.39 -12.56 -6.49
CA GLN A 65 -3.38 -11.18 -6.97
C GLN A 65 -2.39 -11.00 -8.10
N ILE A 66 -1.22 -11.65 -8.05
CA ILE A 66 -0.21 -11.62 -9.11
C ILE A 66 -0.78 -12.24 -10.38
N GLU A 67 -1.34 -13.45 -10.29
CA GLU A 67 -1.92 -14.14 -11.44
C GLU A 67 -3.01 -13.28 -12.10
N ARG A 68 -3.96 -12.78 -11.29
CA ARG A 68 -5.05 -11.93 -11.79
C ARG A 68 -4.54 -10.61 -12.39
N TYR A 69 -3.49 -10.02 -11.82
CA TYR A 69 -2.91 -8.79 -12.34
C TYR A 69 -2.27 -9.03 -13.71
N LEU A 70 -1.47 -10.09 -13.88
CA LEU A 70 -0.85 -10.43 -15.17
C LEU A 70 -1.90 -10.73 -16.24
N LEU A 71 -2.94 -11.49 -15.91
CA LEU A 71 -4.05 -11.77 -16.81
C LEU A 71 -4.80 -10.51 -17.24
N ARG A 72 -4.89 -9.50 -16.36
CA ARG A 72 -5.52 -8.22 -16.71
C ARG A 72 -4.60 -7.31 -17.53
N PHE A 73 -3.29 -7.40 -17.32
CA PHE A 73 -2.29 -6.59 -18.00
C PHE A 73 -2.02 -7.09 -19.42
N TYR A 74 -1.74 -8.38 -19.60
CA TYR A 74 -1.43 -9.00 -20.89
C TYR A 74 -2.64 -9.67 -21.55
N GLY A 75 -3.65 -10.08 -20.79
CA GLY A 75 -4.79 -10.83 -21.29
C GLY A 75 -4.66 -12.35 -21.11
N PRO A 76 -5.62 -13.14 -21.62
CA PRO A 76 -5.72 -14.58 -21.36
C PRO A 76 -4.52 -15.40 -21.83
N HIS A 77 -3.78 -14.95 -22.84
CA HIS A 77 -2.63 -15.66 -23.38
C HIS A 77 -1.45 -15.75 -22.40
N ALA A 78 -1.44 -14.93 -21.35
CA ALA A 78 -0.42 -14.93 -20.31
C ALA A 78 -0.69 -15.94 -19.17
N GLU A 79 -1.77 -16.72 -19.22
CA GLU A 79 -2.22 -17.58 -18.11
C GLU A 79 -1.13 -18.50 -17.57
N GLN A 80 -0.40 -19.19 -18.44
CA GLN A 80 0.67 -20.09 -18.02
C GLN A 80 1.80 -19.34 -17.30
N VAL A 81 2.21 -18.19 -17.84
CA VAL A 81 3.26 -17.34 -17.26
C VAL A 81 2.80 -16.74 -15.93
N ALA A 82 1.54 -16.31 -15.86
CA ALA A 82 0.93 -15.75 -14.67
C ALA A 82 0.91 -16.74 -13.50
N ARG A 83 0.46 -17.98 -13.77
CA ARG A 83 0.51 -19.07 -12.77
C ARG A 83 1.92 -19.40 -12.33
N GLN A 84 2.86 -19.46 -13.27
CA GLN A 84 4.26 -19.79 -12.95
C GLN A 84 4.91 -18.69 -12.10
N LEU A 85 4.67 -17.41 -12.41
CA LEU A 85 5.17 -16.31 -11.61
C LEU A 85 4.51 -16.31 -10.21
N ALA A 86 3.18 -16.46 -10.14
CA ALA A 86 2.47 -16.53 -8.86
C ALA A 86 2.98 -17.67 -7.96
N ALA A 87 3.36 -18.82 -8.54
CA ALA A 87 3.92 -19.94 -7.80
C ALA A 87 5.36 -19.73 -7.32
N THR A 88 6.13 -18.83 -7.95
CA THR A 88 7.53 -18.56 -7.60
C THR A 88 7.68 -17.38 -6.64
N VAL A 89 6.77 -16.40 -6.71
CA VAL A 89 6.77 -15.25 -5.81
C VAL A 89 6.15 -15.65 -4.47
N GLY A 90 7.00 -15.76 -3.44
CA GLY A 90 6.53 -16.01 -2.08
C GLY A 90 5.56 -14.93 -1.61
N ALA A 91 4.59 -15.32 -0.78
CA ALA A 91 3.68 -14.38 -0.13
C ALA A 91 4.49 -13.29 0.59
N ASP A 92 3.99 -12.05 0.53
CA ASP A 92 4.59 -10.89 1.19
C ASP A 92 6.01 -10.49 0.73
N THR A 93 6.40 -10.81 -0.50
CA THR A 93 7.68 -10.35 -1.07
C THR A 93 7.56 -9.11 -1.96
N LEU A 94 6.49 -9.03 -2.76
CA LEU A 94 6.34 -8.07 -3.84
C LEU A 94 5.20 -7.07 -3.55
N SER A 95 5.45 -5.77 -3.70
CA SER A 95 4.36 -4.78 -3.73
C SER A 95 3.76 -4.67 -5.13
N ILE A 96 2.50 -4.22 -5.24
CA ILE A 96 1.85 -4.01 -6.54
C ILE A 96 2.63 -3.00 -7.39
N ALA A 97 3.24 -1.98 -6.77
CA ALA A 97 4.05 -0.99 -7.48
C ALA A 97 5.33 -1.61 -8.08
N GLN A 98 5.99 -2.52 -7.36
CA GLN A 98 7.15 -3.23 -7.87
C GLN A 98 6.77 -4.18 -9.02
N LEU A 99 5.66 -4.92 -8.86
CA LEU A 99 5.11 -5.77 -9.92
C LEU A 99 4.86 -4.95 -11.19
N GLN A 100 4.07 -3.87 -11.07
CA GLN A 100 3.73 -3.02 -12.20
C GLN A 100 4.96 -2.39 -12.84
N GLY A 101 5.89 -1.86 -12.03
CA GLY A 101 7.12 -1.25 -12.54
C GLY A 101 7.96 -2.22 -13.38
N ALA A 102 8.01 -3.50 -12.97
CA ALA A 102 8.71 -4.54 -13.73
C ALA A 102 8.01 -4.86 -15.06
N LEU A 103 6.68 -5.04 -15.04
CA LEU A 103 5.90 -5.37 -16.23
C LEU A 103 5.92 -4.23 -17.27
N MET A 104 6.01 -2.98 -16.81
CA MET A 104 6.10 -1.81 -17.69
C MET A 104 7.40 -1.74 -18.50
N LEU A 105 8.44 -2.51 -18.14
CA LEU A 105 9.64 -2.66 -18.96
C LEU A 105 9.38 -3.49 -20.22
N GLU A 106 8.42 -4.42 -20.15
CA GLU A 106 8.09 -5.38 -21.20
C GLU A 106 6.57 -5.46 -21.37
N PRO A 107 5.93 -4.40 -21.91
CA PRO A 107 4.47 -4.24 -21.88
C PRO A 107 3.72 -5.22 -22.80
N ASP A 108 4.39 -5.76 -23.81
CA ASP A 108 3.77 -6.61 -24.84
C ASP A 108 4.20 -8.09 -24.75
N ASP A 109 5.19 -8.41 -23.92
CA ASP A 109 5.71 -9.78 -23.75
C ASP A 109 5.55 -10.24 -22.30
N PRO A 110 4.58 -11.13 -22.01
CA PRO A 110 4.35 -11.63 -20.66
C PRO A 110 5.53 -12.42 -20.10
N ALA A 111 6.26 -13.16 -20.94
CA ALA A 111 7.40 -13.96 -20.49
C ALA A 111 8.58 -13.06 -20.11
N ALA A 112 8.88 -12.05 -20.93
CA ALA A 112 9.89 -11.06 -20.61
C ALA A 112 9.50 -10.22 -19.38
N GLY A 113 8.23 -9.83 -19.25
CA GLY A 113 7.72 -9.14 -18.07
C GLY A 113 7.86 -9.96 -16.79
N ALA A 114 7.50 -11.24 -16.82
CA ALA A 114 7.69 -12.13 -15.68
C ALA A 114 9.17 -12.33 -15.31
N ALA A 115 10.06 -12.39 -16.31
CA ALA A 115 11.50 -12.44 -16.07
C ALA A 115 12.02 -11.15 -15.39
N ALA A 116 11.53 -9.98 -15.79
CA ALA A 116 11.84 -8.70 -15.14
C ALA A 116 11.38 -8.67 -13.67
N VAL A 117 10.20 -9.23 -13.36
CA VAL A 117 9.74 -9.39 -11.97
C VAL A 117 10.67 -10.32 -11.19
N GLY A 118 11.06 -11.46 -11.78
CA GLY A 118 12.01 -12.39 -11.16
C GLY A 118 13.36 -11.75 -10.83
N ALA A 119 13.90 -10.93 -11.74
CA ALA A 119 15.15 -10.21 -11.54
C ALA A 119 15.10 -9.22 -10.36
N LEU A 120 13.95 -8.57 -10.15
CA LEU A 120 13.69 -7.68 -9.01
C LEU A 120 13.72 -8.40 -7.65
N LEU A 121 13.42 -9.71 -7.64
CA LEU A 121 13.37 -10.53 -6.42
C LEU A 121 14.69 -11.20 -6.07
N ALA A 122 15.61 -11.36 -7.04
CA ALA A 122 16.90 -12.01 -6.84
C ALA A 122 17.75 -11.41 -5.69
N PRO A 123 17.80 -10.08 -5.47
CA PRO A 123 18.52 -9.50 -4.34
C PRO A 123 17.92 -9.86 -2.97
N PHE A 124 16.61 -10.10 -2.91
CA PHE A 124 15.90 -10.41 -1.66
C PHE A 124 15.96 -11.90 -1.31
N ALA A 125 16.05 -12.79 -2.31
CA ALA A 125 16.21 -14.23 -2.11
C ALA A 125 17.57 -14.59 -1.47
N ALA A 126 18.63 -13.83 -1.77
CA ALA A 126 19.96 -14.05 -1.19
C ALA A 126 20.10 -13.57 0.27
N GLY A 127 19.18 -12.72 0.75
CA GLY A 127 19.20 -12.13 2.10
C GLY A 127 18.29 -12.81 3.13
N ALA A 128 17.43 -13.75 2.74
CA ALA A 128 16.44 -14.39 3.61
C ALA A 128 17.00 -15.55 4.47
N GLY A 129 18.32 -15.61 4.67
CA GLY A 129 19.02 -16.63 5.45
C GLY A 129 19.37 -16.20 6.88
N GLY A 130 18.48 -15.53 7.61
CA GLY A 130 18.75 -15.17 9.00
C GLY A 130 17.71 -14.25 9.65
N GLY A 131 16.66 -14.80 10.24
CA GLY A 131 15.65 -14.04 10.97
C GLY A 131 14.68 -14.95 11.70
N GLY A 132 15.13 -15.48 12.84
CA GLY A 132 14.45 -16.51 13.62
C GLY A 132 13.12 -16.11 14.25
N SER A 133 12.37 -17.17 14.60
CA SER A 133 11.18 -17.24 15.44
C SER A 133 10.94 -16.10 16.42
N ARG A 134 9.71 -15.61 16.48
CA ARG A 134 9.00 -15.11 17.69
C ARG A 134 7.50 -15.12 17.39
N ASN A 135 6.81 -16.20 17.74
CA ASN A 135 5.99 -16.41 18.94
C ASN A 135 4.61 -15.77 18.84
N GLN A 136 3.60 -16.59 18.52
CA GLN A 136 2.19 -16.33 18.78
C GLN A 136 1.90 -16.76 20.23
N ALA A 137 1.45 -15.82 21.05
CA ALA A 137 0.69 -16.03 22.28
C ALA A 137 -0.24 -14.82 22.43
#